data_AF-A0A8I0MTD4-F1
#
_entry.id   AF-A0A8I0MTD4-F1
#
_cell.length_a   1.000
_cell.length_b   1.000
_cell.length_c   1.000
_cell.angle_alpha   90.00
_cell.angle_beta   90.00
_cell.angle_gamma   90.00
#
_symmetry.space_group_name_H-M   'P 1'
#
loop_
_entity.id
_entity.type
_entity.pdbx_description
1 polymer ?
#
loop_
_entity_poly.entity_id
_entity_poly.type
_entity_poly.pdbx_seq_one_letter_code
_entity_poly.pdbx_strand_id
1 'polypeptide(L)'
;MPSFDIVSEIEMTEAKNTVDNAVRELDTRFDFRGVDASIELTGEVINLKAEAEQQVMQLFDMLVGKAAKRGLDVASFELKDIERSGKYVSRKVALKQGIDKDMAKKLVKLIKDSKVKVQASIQGDTVRVTGKKRDDLQETMQLIRGAELGQPFQFKNFRD
;
A
#
# COMPACT_ATOMS: atom_id res chain seq x y z
N MET A 1 8.53 29.24 5.83
CA MET A 1 7.63 28.63 6.83
C MET A 1 7.79 27.15 6.60
N PRO A 2 8.21 26.40 7.62
CA PRO A 2 8.57 25.02 7.40
C PRO A 2 7.38 24.19 6.91
N SER A 3 7.67 23.23 6.06
CA SER A 3 6.66 22.35 5.47
C SER A 3 7.20 20.96 5.17
N PHE A 4 6.30 20.01 4.95
CA PHE A 4 6.60 18.68 4.43
C PHE A 4 5.43 18.19 3.58
N ASP A 5 5.68 17.15 2.78
CA ASP A 5 4.66 16.49 1.96
C ASP A 5 4.34 15.12 2.57
N ILE A 6 3.05 14.84 2.75
CA ILE A 6 2.52 13.50 3.02
C ILE A 6 2.35 12.82 1.68
N VAL A 7 2.98 11.65 1.54
CA VAL A 7 2.90 10.80 0.35
C VAL A 7 2.52 9.37 0.75
N SER A 8 2.05 8.58 -0.19
CA SER A 8 1.83 7.15 -0.03
C SER A 8 2.44 6.44 -1.22
N GLU A 9 3.70 6.06 -1.09
CA GLU A 9 4.48 5.50 -2.18
C GLU A 9 4.87 4.06 -1.86
N ILE A 10 4.76 3.21 -2.88
CA ILE A 10 5.28 1.85 -2.87
C ILE A 10 6.52 1.85 -3.76
N GLU A 11 7.63 1.34 -3.24
CA GLU A 11 8.81 1.15 -4.06
C GLU A 11 8.58 -0.02 -5.03
N MET A 12 8.34 0.30 -6.30
CA MET A 12 7.97 -0.71 -7.31
C MET A 12 9.07 -1.74 -7.57
N THR A 13 10.34 -1.38 -7.36
CA THR A 13 11.46 -2.33 -7.37
C THR A 13 11.29 -3.38 -6.28
N GLU A 14 10.93 -2.96 -5.07
CA GLU A 14 10.68 -3.87 -3.95
C GLU A 14 9.38 -4.66 -4.11
N ALA A 15 8.35 -4.09 -4.74
CA ALA A 15 7.13 -4.82 -5.11
C ALA A 15 7.44 -5.94 -6.10
N LYS A 16 8.24 -5.66 -7.14
CA LYS A 16 8.69 -6.67 -8.09
C LYS A 16 9.53 -7.76 -7.40
N ASN A 17 10.51 -7.37 -6.59
CA ASN A 17 11.34 -8.32 -5.84
C ASN A 17 10.50 -9.19 -4.88
N THR A 18 9.44 -8.63 -4.31
CA THR A 18 8.48 -9.35 -3.45
C THR A 18 7.75 -10.43 -4.25
N VAL A 19 7.21 -10.08 -5.42
CA VAL A 19 6.53 -11.02 -6.32
C VAL A 19 7.48 -12.11 -6.80
N ASP A 20 8.69 -11.76 -7.25
CA ASP A 20 9.68 -12.74 -7.71
C ASP A 20 10.04 -13.75 -6.60
N ASN A 21 10.11 -13.31 -5.35
CA ASN A 21 10.35 -14.21 -4.22
C ASN A 21 9.14 -15.07 -3.86
N ALA A 22 7.92 -14.57 -4.06
CA ALA A 22 6.70 -15.34 -3.86
C ALA A 22 6.58 -16.43 -4.94
N VAL A 23 6.92 -16.13 -6.19
CA VAL A 23 6.99 -17.10 -7.30
C VAL A 23 8.01 -18.20 -6.99
N ARG A 24 9.21 -17.85 -6.53
CA ARG A 24 10.20 -18.88 -6.13
C ARG A 24 9.72 -19.77 -4.99
N GLU A 25 8.95 -19.24 -4.04
CA GLU A 25 8.35 -20.05 -2.98
C GLU A 25 7.29 -20.99 -3.56
N LEU A 26 6.39 -20.47 -4.40
CA LEU A 26 5.36 -21.23 -5.10
C LEU A 26 5.94 -22.44 -5.84
N ASP A 27 7.03 -22.24 -6.61
CA ASP A 27 7.70 -23.30 -7.37
C ASP A 27 8.22 -24.45 -6.50
N THR A 28 8.51 -24.17 -5.23
CA THR A 28 9.05 -25.16 -4.27
C THR A 28 7.98 -25.83 -3.41
N ARG A 29 6.74 -25.34 -3.44
CA ARG A 29 5.67 -25.85 -2.58
C ARG A 29 5.11 -27.17 -3.09
N PHE A 30 5.17 -28.19 -2.23
CA PHE A 30 4.72 -29.55 -2.56
C PHE A 30 3.23 -29.62 -2.90
N ASP A 31 2.38 -28.88 -2.18
CA ASP A 31 0.93 -28.84 -2.37
C ASP A 31 0.48 -28.08 -3.63
N PHE A 32 1.37 -27.32 -4.26
CA PHE A 32 1.16 -26.69 -5.56
C PHE A 32 1.76 -27.49 -6.72
N ARG A 33 2.39 -28.64 -6.47
CA ARG A 33 2.96 -29.47 -7.53
C ARG A 33 1.85 -30.00 -8.45
N GLY A 34 1.90 -29.60 -9.72
CA GLY A 34 0.89 -29.96 -10.72
C GLY A 34 -0.38 -29.10 -10.68
N VAL A 35 -0.45 -28.10 -9.79
CA VAL A 35 -1.49 -27.08 -9.78
C VAL A 35 -1.08 -25.96 -10.73
N ASP A 36 -1.99 -25.56 -11.62
CA ASP A 36 -1.78 -24.40 -12.49
C ASP A 36 -2.08 -23.10 -11.71
N ALA A 37 -1.02 -22.50 -11.15
CA ALA A 37 -1.08 -21.31 -10.32
C ALA A 37 -0.02 -20.28 -10.73
N SER A 38 -0.34 -18.98 -10.61
CA SER A 38 0.61 -17.89 -10.90
C SER A 38 0.44 -16.66 -10.00
N ILE A 39 1.55 -15.94 -9.82
CA ILE A 39 1.64 -14.63 -9.15
C ILE A 39 2.38 -13.70 -10.12
N GLU A 40 1.71 -12.67 -10.64
CA GLU A 40 2.25 -11.81 -11.69
C GLU A 40 2.03 -10.34 -11.39
N LEU A 41 3.09 -9.53 -11.45
CA LEU A 41 2.98 -8.06 -11.33
C LEU A 41 2.80 -7.43 -12.72
N THR A 42 1.72 -6.67 -12.91
CA THR A 42 1.44 -5.89 -14.12
C THR A 42 1.12 -4.45 -13.74
N GLY A 43 2.07 -3.53 -13.98
CA GLY A 43 1.95 -2.16 -13.48
C GLY A 43 1.90 -2.15 -11.95
N GLU A 44 0.80 -1.61 -11.39
CA GLU A 44 0.53 -1.54 -9.96
C GLU A 44 -0.45 -2.63 -9.48
N VAL A 45 -0.67 -3.67 -10.28
CA VAL A 45 -1.61 -4.77 -9.96
C VAL A 45 -0.87 -6.09 -9.93
N ILE A 46 -1.01 -6.82 -8.83
CA ILE A 46 -0.55 -8.21 -8.71
C ILE A 46 -1.74 -9.12 -9.00
N ASN A 47 -1.62 -9.96 -10.03
CA ASN A 47 -2.60 -10.95 -10.41
C ASN A 47 -2.25 -12.28 -9.72
N LEU A 48 -3.20 -12.78 -8.93
CA LEU A 48 -3.14 -14.11 -8.33
C LEU A 48 -4.09 -15.01 -9.10
N LYS A 49 -3.65 -16.20 -9.47
CA LYS A 49 -4.46 -17.16 -10.22
C LYS A 49 -4.18 -18.58 -9.74
N ALA A 50 -5.22 -19.38 -9.55
CA ALA A 50 -5.13 -20.81 -9.25
C ALA A 50 -6.41 -21.54 -9.69
N GLU A 51 -6.56 -22.81 -9.33
CA GLU A 51 -7.74 -23.62 -9.68
C GLU A 51 -8.84 -23.58 -8.59
N ALA A 52 -8.52 -23.09 -7.39
CA ALA A 52 -9.44 -22.93 -6.28
C ALA A 52 -9.23 -21.62 -5.51
N GLU A 53 -10.30 -21.12 -4.90
CA GLU A 53 -10.28 -19.89 -4.08
C GLU A 53 -9.33 -19.98 -2.89
N GLN A 54 -9.27 -21.16 -2.23
CA GLN A 54 -8.33 -21.41 -1.14
C GLN A 54 -6.87 -21.32 -1.60
N GLN A 55 -6.55 -21.80 -2.80
CA GLN A 55 -5.21 -21.70 -3.37
C GLN A 55 -4.85 -20.24 -3.65
N VAL A 56 -5.78 -19.45 -4.21
CA VAL A 56 -5.57 -18.00 -4.42
C VAL A 56 -5.28 -17.28 -3.11
N MET A 57 -5.97 -17.63 -2.03
CA MET A 57 -5.66 -17.06 -0.71
C MET A 57 -4.30 -17.50 -0.17
N GLN A 58 -3.89 -18.76 -0.39
CA GLN A 58 -2.54 -19.20 -0.05
C GLN A 58 -1.46 -18.44 -0.84
N LEU A 59 -1.70 -18.14 -2.12
CA LEU A 59 -0.79 -17.28 -2.91
C LEU A 59 -0.70 -15.87 -2.31
N PHE A 60 -1.84 -15.31 -1.86
CA PHE A 60 -1.87 -14.02 -1.18
C PHE A 60 -1.09 -14.05 0.14
N ASP A 61 -1.24 -15.10 0.95
CA ASP A 61 -0.50 -15.25 2.21
C ASP A 61 1.02 -15.36 1.98
N MET A 62 1.44 -16.10 0.93
CA MET A 62 2.85 -16.14 0.51
C MET A 62 3.36 -14.75 0.14
N LEU A 63 2.59 -14.01 -0.66
CA LEU A 63 2.92 -12.65 -1.07
C LEU A 63 3.06 -11.72 0.14
N VAL A 64 2.12 -11.75 1.08
CA VAL A 64 2.14 -10.99 2.33
C VAL A 64 3.38 -11.31 3.17
N GLY A 65 3.72 -12.60 3.29
CA GLY A 65 4.91 -13.06 4.00
C GLY A 65 6.22 -12.55 3.37
N LYS A 66 6.27 -12.41 2.04
CA LYS A 66 7.43 -11.80 1.35
C LYS A 66 7.45 -10.28 1.48
N ALA A 67 6.30 -9.62 1.39
CA ALA A 67 6.16 -8.17 1.47
C ALA A 67 6.70 -7.64 2.80
N ALA A 68 6.31 -8.26 3.92
CA ALA A 68 6.76 -7.87 5.26
C ALA A 68 8.29 -7.94 5.42
N LYS A 69 8.96 -8.92 4.80
CA LYS A 69 10.43 -9.06 4.85
C LYS A 69 11.17 -7.98 4.06
N ARG A 70 10.48 -7.27 3.18
CA ARG A 70 11.03 -6.20 2.33
C ARG A 70 10.56 -4.80 2.74
N GLY A 71 9.88 -4.69 3.89
CA GLY A 71 9.38 -3.42 4.39
C GLY A 71 8.19 -2.86 3.61
N LEU A 72 7.52 -3.69 2.80
CA LEU A 72 6.25 -3.31 2.18
C LEU A 72 5.12 -3.53 3.18
N ASP A 73 4.38 -2.45 3.46
CA ASP A 73 3.22 -2.50 4.34
C ASP A 73 2.04 -3.15 3.63
N VAL A 74 1.49 -4.21 4.22
CA VAL A 74 0.36 -4.97 3.70
C VAL A 74 -0.92 -4.12 3.63
N ALA A 75 -1.05 -3.05 4.43
CA ALA A 75 -2.16 -2.11 4.32
C ALA A 75 -2.22 -1.41 2.96
N SER A 76 -1.09 -1.37 2.25
CA SER A 76 -1.00 -0.86 0.89
C SER A 76 -1.51 -1.83 -0.19
N PHE A 77 -1.89 -3.06 0.20
CA PHE A 77 -2.35 -4.11 -0.70
C PHE A 77 -3.87 -4.15 -0.63
N GLU A 78 -4.55 -3.82 -1.73
CA GLU A 78 -6.00 -3.87 -1.84
C GLU A 78 -6.44 -5.11 -2.59
N LEU A 79 -6.95 -6.08 -1.85
CA LEU A 79 -7.42 -7.34 -2.40
C LEU A 79 -8.83 -7.17 -3.00
N LYS A 80 -8.93 -7.18 -4.34
CA LYS A 80 -10.18 -6.98 -5.10
C LYS A 80 -11.07 -8.22 -5.07
N ASP A 81 -12.23 -8.15 -5.70
CA ASP A 81 -13.16 -9.26 -5.77
C ASP A 81 -12.60 -10.46 -6.55
N ILE A 82 -13.16 -11.63 -6.28
CA ILE A 82 -12.79 -12.87 -6.95
C ILE A 82 -13.42 -12.90 -8.34
N GLU A 83 -12.60 -13.25 -9.33
CA GLU A 83 -13.01 -13.49 -10.71
C GLU A 83 -12.90 -15.00 -10.98
N ARG A 84 -13.91 -15.60 -11.62
CA ARG A 84 -13.93 -17.03 -11.98
C ARG A 84 -14.05 -17.17 -13.49
N SER A 85 -13.18 -17.97 -14.09
CA SER A 85 -13.17 -18.22 -15.53
C SER A 85 -12.73 -19.65 -15.85
N GLY A 86 -13.67 -20.45 -16.37
CA GLY A 86 -13.44 -21.88 -16.59
C GLY A 86 -13.06 -22.60 -15.30
N LYS A 87 -11.91 -23.28 -15.32
CA LYS A 87 -11.35 -23.95 -14.13
C LYS A 87 -10.55 -23.02 -13.21
N TYR A 88 -10.38 -21.75 -13.57
CA TYR A 88 -9.52 -20.83 -12.83
C TYR A 88 -10.31 -19.90 -11.92
N VAL A 89 -9.71 -19.62 -10.77
CA VAL A 89 -10.06 -18.56 -9.86
C VAL A 89 -8.91 -17.56 -9.87
N SER A 90 -9.22 -16.28 -10.04
CA SER A 90 -8.24 -15.20 -10.01
C SER A 90 -8.67 -14.07 -9.10
N ARG A 91 -7.69 -13.36 -8.55
CA ARG A 91 -7.93 -12.19 -7.69
C ARG A 91 -6.84 -11.17 -7.95
N LYS A 92 -7.24 -9.90 -8.06
CA LYS A 92 -6.31 -8.79 -8.24
C LYS A 92 -5.95 -8.19 -6.89
N VAL A 93 -4.68 -7.91 -6.68
CA VAL A 93 -4.18 -7.10 -5.56
C VAL A 93 -3.72 -5.77 -6.14
N ALA A 94 -4.48 -4.72 -5.91
CA ALA A 94 -4.06 -3.38 -6.32
C ALA A 94 -3.12 -2.78 -5.28
N LEU A 95 -2.00 -2.24 -5.72
CA LEU A 95 -1.04 -1.52 -4.89
C LEU A 95 -1.54 -0.08 -4.71
N LYS A 96 -1.78 0.34 -3.47
CA LYS A 96 -2.25 1.69 -3.15
C LYS A 96 -1.10 2.69 -3.26
N GLN A 97 -0.96 3.26 -4.45
CA GLN A 97 0.02 4.30 -4.74
C GLN A 97 -0.65 5.68 -4.85
N GLY A 98 0.01 6.68 -4.27
CA GLY A 98 -0.49 8.03 -4.15
C GLY A 98 -1.59 8.19 -3.09
N ILE A 99 -2.01 9.44 -2.91
CA ILE A 99 -3.14 9.80 -2.05
C ILE A 99 -4.29 10.25 -2.95
N ASP A 100 -5.32 9.42 -3.06
CA ASP A 100 -6.51 9.80 -3.82
C ASP A 100 -7.24 10.99 -3.19
N LYS A 101 -8.19 11.56 -3.93
CA LYS A 101 -8.92 12.76 -3.51
C LYS A 101 -9.70 12.57 -2.21
N ASP A 102 -10.23 11.38 -1.94
CA ASP A 102 -11.05 11.13 -0.77
C ASP A 102 -10.17 10.86 0.47
N MET A 103 -9.04 10.18 0.30
CA MET A 103 -8.02 10.05 1.34
C MET A 103 -7.39 11.41 1.67
N ALA A 104 -7.08 12.23 0.66
CA ALA A 104 -6.53 13.56 0.85
C ALA A 104 -7.50 14.46 1.65
N LYS A 105 -8.82 14.39 1.37
CA LYS A 105 -9.84 15.07 2.17
C LYS A 105 -9.90 14.54 3.60
N LYS A 106 -9.80 13.23 3.82
CA LYS A 106 -9.77 12.62 5.16
C LYS A 106 -8.57 13.11 5.95
N LEU A 107 -7.37 13.15 5.36
CA LEU A 107 -6.15 13.69 5.96
C LEU A 107 -6.33 15.16 6.34
N VAL A 108 -6.80 16.00 5.41
CA VAL A 108 -7.04 17.42 5.66
C VAL A 108 -8.06 17.63 6.79
N LYS A 109 -9.12 16.81 6.84
CA LYS A 109 -10.11 16.86 7.91
C LYS A 109 -9.51 16.45 9.26
N LEU A 110 -8.76 15.35 9.31
CA LEU A 110 -8.08 14.87 10.52
C LEU A 110 -7.15 15.94 11.11
N ILE A 111 -6.35 16.60 10.26
CA ILE A 111 -5.43 17.66 10.66
C ILE A 111 -6.18 18.89 11.18
N LYS A 112 -7.35 19.21 10.61
CA LYS A 112 -8.19 20.32 11.10
C LYS A 112 -8.83 19.99 12.45
N ASP A 113 -9.33 18.78 12.59
CA ASP A 113 -10.05 18.32 13.78
C ASP A 113 -9.12 18.19 15.00
N SER A 114 -7.81 17.95 14.78
CA SER A 114 -6.80 17.92 15.83
C SER A 114 -6.43 19.30 16.40
N LYS A 115 -6.83 20.39 15.72
CA LYS A 115 -6.56 21.80 16.10
C LYS A 115 -5.07 22.17 16.17
N VAL A 116 -4.19 21.36 15.60
CA VAL A 116 -2.76 21.68 15.44
C VAL A 116 -2.63 22.90 14.52
N LYS A 117 -1.70 23.80 14.83
CA LYS A 117 -1.56 25.11 14.14
C LYS A 117 -0.82 25.00 12.79
N VAL A 118 -1.28 24.11 11.93
CA VAL A 118 -0.75 23.86 10.59
C VAL A 118 -1.83 24.05 9.53
N GLN A 119 -1.40 24.28 8.29
CA GLN A 119 -2.26 24.30 7.11
C GLN A 119 -1.93 23.11 6.22
N ALA A 120 -2.95 22.31 5.87
CA ALA A 120 -2.83 21.22 4.91
C ALA A 120 -3.44 21.61 3.56
N SER A 121 -2.75 21.29 2.46
CA SER A 121 -3.17 21.56 1.08
C SER A 121 -2.96 20.34 0.20
N ILE A 122 -3.94 20.01 -0.63
CA ILE A 122 -3.87 18.87 -1.56
C ILE A 122 -3.13 19.31 -2.82
N GLN A 123 -2.11 18.57 -3.23
CA GLN A 123 -1.27 18.84 -4.41
C GLN A 123 -1.17 17.58 -5.26
N GLY A 124 -2.10 17.40 -6.19
CA GLY A 124 -2.20 16.17 -6.97
C GLY A 124 -2.51 14.97 -6.06
N ASP A 125 -1.56 14.04 -5.99
CA ASP A 125 -1.56 12.81 -5.21
C ASP A 125 -0.81 12.93 -3.86
N THR A 126 -0.45 14.15 -3.46
CA THR A 126 0.25 14.44 -2.20
C THR A 126 -0.53 15.46 -1.36
N VAL A 127 -0.26 15.51 -0.05
CA VAL A 127 -0.80 16.54 0.84
C VAL A 127 0.35 17.31 1.49
N ARG A 128 0.53 18.57 1.11
CA ARG A 128 1.53 19.45 1.73
C ARG A 128 0.99 20.02 3.03
N VAL A 129 1.78 19.88 4.10
CA VAL A 129 1.54 20.46 5.43
C VAL A 129 2.55 21.57 5.68
N THR A 130 2.07 22.76 6.00
CA THR A 130 2.89 23.94 6.29
C THR A 130 2.55 24.49 7.68
N GLY A 131 3.56 24.85 8.47
CA GLY A 131 3.39 25.33 9.83
C GLY A 131 4.37 26.45 10.17
N LYS A 132 4.10 27.18 11.26
CA LYS A 132 5.04 28.20 11.77
C LYS A 132 6.13 27.57 12.64
N LYS A 133 5.78 26.53 13.41
CA LYS A 133 6.68 25.83 14.32
C LYS A 133 6.95 24.42 13.82
N ARG A 134 8.20 23.96 14.00
CA ARG A 134 8.58 22.58 13.70
C ARG A 134 7.88 21.58 14.63
N ASP A 135 7.59 21.97 15.87
CA ASP A 135 6.88 21.12 16.82
C ASP A 135 5.47 20.75 16.34
N ASP A 136 4.71 21.74 15.81
CA ASP A 136 3.38 21.51 15.24
C ASP A 136 3.43 20.54 14.02
N LEU A 137 4.52 20.59 13.25
CA LEU A 137 4.76 19.65 12.14
C LEU A 137 5.06 18.24 12.63
N GLN A 138 5.85 18.10 13.70
CA GLN A 138 6.15 16.81 14.33
C GLN A 138 4.88 16.18 14.94
N GLU A 139 4.07 16.97 15.64
CA GLU A 139 2.78 16.55 16.17
C GLU A 139 1.85 16.06 15.07
N THR A 140 1.79 16.77 13.94
CA THR A 140 0.99 16.36 12.77
C THR A 140 1.46 15.01 12.20
N MET A 141 2.77 14.78 12.13
CA MET A 141 3.31 13.49 11.67
C MET A 141 2.96 12.35 12.63
N GLN A 142 3.01 12.59 13.95
CA GLN A 142 2.61 11.59 14.95
C GLN A 142 1.11 11.28 14.88
N LEU A 143 0.27 12.31 14.74
CA LEU A 143 -1.17 12.17 14.55
C LEU A 143 -1.50 11.25 13.36
N ILE A 144 -0.87 11.48 12.22
CA ILE A 144 -1.13 10.70 11.00
C ILE A 144 -0.62 9.26 11.16
N ARG A 145 0.55 9.05 11.78
CA ARG A 145 1.08 7.70 12.07
C ARG A 145 0.18 6.91 13.02
N GLY A 146 -0.47 7.59 13.98
CA GLY A 146 -1.40 6.97 14.92
C GLY A 146 -2.82 6.77 14.36
N ALA A 147 -3.11 7.26 13.16
CA ALA A 147 -4.44 7.18 12.57
C ALA A 147 -4.60 5.92 11.70
N GLU A 148 -5.68 5.17 11.93
CA GLU A 148 -6.04 4.01 11.12
C GLU A 148 -6.76 4.45 9.83
N LEU A 149 -5.97 4.95 8.87
CA LEU A 149 -6.48 5.48 7.60
C LEU A 149 -6.49 4.45 6.46
N GLY A 150 -6.02 3.23 6.70
CA GLY A 150 -6.13 2.12 5.74
C GLY A 150 -5.12 2.13 4.59
N GLN A 151 -4.09 2.98 4.63
CA GLN A 151 -2.89 2.90 3.79
C GLN A 151 -1.70 3.52 4.54
N PRO A 152 -0.45 3.10 4.26
CA PRO A 152 0.73 3.70 4.87
C PRO A 152 1.00 5.10 4.33
N PHE A 153 1.58 5.97 5.16
CA PHE A 153 2.03 7.29 4.75
C PHE A 153 3.50 7.52 5.08
N GLN A 154 4.19 8.20 4.16
CA GLN A 154 5.54 8.70 4.35
C GLN A 154 5.54 10.22 4.36
N PHE A 155 6.53 10.81 5.03
CA PHE A 155 6.71 12.24 5.12
C PHE A 155 8.02 12.59 4.41
N LYS A 156 7.92 13.36 3.33
CA LYS A 156 9.04 13.71 2.44
C LYS A 156 9.07 15.21 2.19
N ASN A 157 10.05 15.67 1.40
CA ASN A 157 10.16 17.05 0.93
C ASN A 157 10.10 18.10 2.05
N PHE A 158 10.85 17.89 3.14
CA PHE A 158 10.96 18.88 4.22
C PHE A 158 11.58 20.18 3.70
N ARG A 159 10.96 21.32 4.01
CA ARG A 159 11.40 22.68 3.64
C ARG A 159 11.36 23.59 4.85
N ASP A 160 12.12 24.68 4.81
CA ASP A 160 12.19 25.74 5.83
C ASP A 160 11.39 27.01 5.46
#